data_AF-A0A517VS46-F1
#
_entry.id   AF-A0A517VS46-F1
#
_cell.length_a   1.000
_cell.length_b   1.000
_cell.length_c   1.000
_cell.angle_alpha   90.00
_cell.angle_beta   90.00
_cell.angle_gamma   90.00
#
_symmetry.space_group_name_H-M   'P 1'
#
loop_
_entity.id
_entity.type
_entity.pdbx_description
1 polymer ?
#
loop_
_entity_poly.entity_id
_entity_poly.type
_entity_poly.pdbx_seq_one_letter_code
_entity_poly.pdbx_strand_id
1 'polypeptide(L)'
;MIDLELEQMMENPEWCLVLNHYSQLQRQAKEQNPEFDGWIGRQNKVEGVVLERLPRIHGKLIAFDLLKFQLSGRDSGVYYQVTRLGEKMLPRLEKLITSASNPESPDSDLTYAKSA
;
A
#
# COMPACT_ATOMS: atom_id res chain seq x y z
N MET A 1 -2.56 0.05 18.08
CA MET A 1 -3.09 -0.92 17.10
C MET A 1 -2.86 -0.35 15.69
N ILE A 2 -1.62 0.06 15.44
CA ILE A 2 -1.12 0.48 14.12
C ILE A 2 0.17 -0.30 13.86
N ASP A 3 0.93 -0.63 14.91
CA ASP A 3 2.23 -1.30 14.81
C ASP A 3 2.12 -2.72 14.25
N LEU A 4 1.10 -3.50 14.65
CA LEU A 4 0.88 -4.86 14.12
C LEU A 4 0.48 -4.82 12.64
N GLU A 5 -0.42 -3.91 12.28
CA GLU A 5 -0.86 -3.70 10.90
C GLU A 5 0.31 -3.25 10.02
N LEU A 6 1.15 -2.36 10.55
CA LEU A 6 2.34 -1.88 9.88
C LEU A 6 3.35 -3.00 9.66
N GLU A 7 3.63 -3.82 10.68
CA GLU A 7 4.50 -5.00 10.59
C GLU A 7 3.98 -5.98 9.52
N GLN A 8 2.69 -6.29 9.53
CA GLN A 8 2.08 -7.16 8.54
C GLN A 8 2.19 -6.60 7.11
N MET A 9 2.01 -5.29 6.94
CA MET A 9 2.19 -4.64 5.63
C MET A 9 3.66 -4.65 5.18
N MET A 10 4.63 -4.56 6.10
CA MET A 10 6.06 -4.67 5.78
C MET A 10 6.46 -6.09 5.37
N GLU A 11 5.91 -7.11 6.02
CA GLU A 11 6.13 -8.52 5.64
C GLU A 11 5.49 -8.87 4.29
N ASN A 12 4.50 -8.08 3.85
CA ASN A 12 3.71 -8.34 2.65
C ASN A 12 3.74 -7.12 1.70
N PRO A 13 4.86 -6.85 1.01
CA PRO A 13 5.03 -5.64 0.20
C PRO A 13 3.98 -5.48 -0.92
N GLU A 14 3.44 -6.59 -1.45
CA GLU A 14 2.34 -6.56 -2.42
C GLU A 14 1.08 -5.86 -1.88
N TRP A 15 0.84 -5.88 -0.56
CA TRP A 15 -0.32 -5.21 0.05
C TRP A 15 -0.17 -3.69 -0.03
N CYS A 16 1.05 -3.19 0.16
CA CYS A 16 1.38 -1.78 -0.02
C CYS A 16 1.17 -1.36 -1.47
N LEU A 17 1.56 -2.19 -2.44
CA LEU A 17 1.33 -1.92 -3.87
C LEU A 17 -0.16 -1.78 -4.19
N VAL A 18 -0.99 -2.69 -3.69
CA VAL A 18 -2.45 -2.63 -3.92
C VAL A 18 -3.07 -1.41 -3.24
N LEU A 19 -2.72 -1.13 -1.97
CA LEU A 19 -3.25 0.03 -1.25
C LEU A 19 -2.86 1.35 -1.93
N ASN A 20 -1.58 1.48 -2.34
CA ASN A 20 -1.07 2.64 -3.04
C ASN A 20 -1.77 2.83 -4.39
N HIS A 21 -1.98 1.75 -5.14
CA HIS A 21 -2.68 1.79 -6.41
C HIS A 21 -4.09 2.38 -6.29
N TYR A 22 -4.88 1.97 -5.29
CA TYR A 22 -6.20 2.57 -5.05
C TYR A 22 -6.11 4.04 -4.62
N SER A 23 -5.14 4.40 -3.76
CA SER A 23 -4.96 5.80 -3.36
C SER A 23 -4.65 6.71 -4.56
N GLN A 24 -3.78 6.25 -5.47
CA GLN A 24 -3.45 6.98 -6.69
C GLN A 24 -4.66 7.14 -7.60
N LEU A 25 -5.43 6.06 -7.84
CA LEU A 25 -6.64 6.13 -8.65
C LEU A 25 -7.68 7.09 -8.05
N GLN A 26 -7.84 7.09 -6.73
CA GLN A 26 -8.73 8.03 -6.05
C GLN A 26 -8.29 9.48 -6.22
N ARG A 27 -6.99 9.78 -6.07
CA ARG A 27 -6.43 11.12 -6.28
C ARG A 27 -6.63 11.58 -7.71
N GLN A 28 -6.27 10.75 -8.69
CA GLN A 28 -6.45 11.05 -10.11
C GLN A 28 -7.92 11.30 -10.47
N ALA A 29 -8.84 10.47 -9.98
CA ALA A 29 -10.26 10.66 -10.21
C ALA A 29 -10.80 11.94 -9.56
N LYS A 30 -10.30 12.30 -8.36
CA LYS A 30 -10.67 13.54 -7.68
C LYS A 30 -10.12 14.80 -8.36
N GLU A 31 -8.91 14.72 -8.92
CA GLU A 31 -8.31 15.79 -9.71
C GLU A 31 -9.11 16.05 -11.01
N GLN A 32 -9.58 14.99 -11.66
CA GLN A 32 -10.41 15.08 -12.86
C GLN A 32 -11.85 15.51 -12.57
N ASN A 33 -12.40 15.07 -11.43
CA ASN A 33 -13.74 15.41 -10.99
C ASN A 33 -13.72 15.75 -9.48
N PRO A 34 -13.72 17.04 -9.10
CA PRO A 34 -13.74 17.47 -7.71
C PRO A 34 -14.94 16.96 -6.91
N GLU A 35 -16.05 16.59 -7.56
CA GLU A 35 -17.25 16.02 -6.92
C GLU A 35 -17.20 14.48 -6.83
N PHE A 36 -16.09 13.85 -7.25
CA PHE A 36 -15.91 12.41 -7.16
C PHE A 36 -16.04 11.92 -5.71
N ASP A 37 -16.86 10.88 -5.52
CA ASP A 37 -17.20 10.29 -4.22
C ASP A 37 -16.09 9.40 -3.63
N GLY A 38 -15.05 9.15 -4.44
CA GLY A 38 -13.86 8.43 -4.04
C GLY A 38 -13.98 6.90 -4.13
N TRP A 39 -15.01 6.36 -4.77
CA TRP A 39 -15.18 4.91 -4.96
C TRP A 39 -14.59 4.42 -6.28
N ILE A 40 -13.60 3.54 -6.19
CA ILE A 40 -12.90 2.97 -7.35
C ILE A 40 -13.42 1.56 -7.60
N GLY A 41 -13.80 1.26 -8.84
CA GLY A 41 -14.17 -0.10 -9.23
C GLY A 41 -13.03 -1.09 -8.98
N ARG A 42 -13.34 -2.34 -8.67
CA ARG A 42 -12.34 -3.40 -8.43
C ARG A 42 -11.33 -3.48 -9.58
N GLN A 43 -10.06 -3.32 -9.23
CA GLN A 43 -8.96 -3.46 -10.15
C GLN A 43 -8.59 -4.94 -10.33
N ASN A 44 -8.46 -5.36 -11.58
CA ASN A 44 -8.03 -6.71 -11.97
C ASN A 44 -6.56 -6.76 -12.41
N LYS A 45 -5.82 -5.67 -12.22
CA LYS A 45 -4.39 -5.60 -12.50
C LYS A 45 -3.78 -4.54 -11.59
N VAL A 46 -2.74 -4.91 -10.86
CA VAL A 46 -1.88 -4.00 -10.10
C VAL A 46 -0.45 -4.38 -10.46
N GLU A 47 0.36 -3.39 -10.81
CA GLU A 47 1.76 -3.62 -11.17
C GLU A 47 2.54 -4.25 -10.01
N GLY A 48 3.37 -5.25 -10.31
CA GLY A 48 4.12 -5.98 -9.29
C GLY A 48 3.29 -6.98 -8.45
N VAL A 49 2.01 -7.18 -8.75
CA VAL A 49 1.13 -8.10 -8.00
C VAL A 49 0.53 -9.16 -8.92
N VAL A 50 0.66 -10.42 -8.51
CA VAL A 50 0.07 -11.57 -9.23
C VAL A 50 -1.46 -11.55 -9.12
N LEU A 51 -2.16 -11.73 -10.24
CA LEU A 51 -3.63 -11.62 -10.35
C LEU A 51 -4.37 -12.51 -9.34
N GLU A 52 -3.91 -13.74 -9.17
CA GLU A 52 -4.50 -14.76 -8.29
C GLU A 52 -4.40 -14.36 -6.81
N ARG A 53 -3.46 -13.46 -6.45
CA ARG A 53 -3.29 -12.96 -5.09
C ARG A 53 -4.20 -11.77 -4.79
N LEU A 54 -4.60 -11.01 -5.80
CA LEU A 54 -5.42 -9.80 -5.63
C LEU A 54 -6.67 -10.03 -4.76
N PRO A 55 -7.52 -11.06 -4.99
CA PRO A 55 -8.71 -11.25 -4.14
C PRO A 55 -8.37 -11.37 -2.65
N ARG A 56 -7.32 -12.12 -2.31
CA ARG A 56 -6.86 -12.29 -0.92
C ARG A 56 -6.30 -11.00 -0.35
N ILE A 57 -5.53 -10.23 -1.13
CA ILE A 57 -4.95 -8.96 -0.70
C ILE A 57 -6.05 -7.94 -0.41
N HIS A 58 -7.08 -7.81 -1.26
CA HIS A 58 -8.23 -6.94 -0.97
C HIS A 58 -8.88 -7.32 0.37
N GLY A 59 -9.13 -8.61 0.59
CA GLY A 59 -9.70 -9.10 1.85
C GLY A 59 -8.86 -8.74 3.08
N LYS A 60 -7.52 -8.82 2.97
CA LYS A 60 -6.60 -8.42 4.05
C LYS A 60 -6.64 -6.92 4.31
N LEU A 61 -6.58 -6.09 3.28
CA LEU A 61 -6.67 -4.64 3.42
C LEU A 61 -8.01 -4.21 4.02
N ILE A 62 -9.10 -4.93 3.74
CA ILE A 62 -10.41 -4.69 4.36
C ILE A 62 -10.41 -5.10 5.83
N ALA A 63 -9.84 -6.27 6.15
CA ALA A 63 -9.75 -6.75 7.53
C ALA A 63 -8.93 -5.81 8.44
N PHE A 64 -7.95 -5.09 7.87
CA PHE A 64 -7.16 -4.08 8.58
C PHE A 64 -7.74 -2.66 8.51
N ASP A 65 -8.97 -2.49 7.99
CA ASP A 65 -9.63 -1.18 7.82
C ASP A 65 -8.82 -0.18 6.97
N LEU A 66 -8.07 -0.67 5.98
CA LEU A 66 -7.26 0.15 5.06
C LEU A 66 -7.97 0.39 3.73
N LEU A 67 -8.78 -0.59 3.33
CA LEU A 67 -9.78 -0.47 2.29
C LEU A 67 -11.16 -0.69 2.91
N LYS A 68 -12.16 0.02 2.41
CA LYS A 68 -13.57 -0.37 2.58
C LYS A 68 -14.16 -0.69 1.22
N PHE A 69 -15.24 -1.46 1.23
CA PHE A 69 -15.92 -1.86 0.01
C PHE A 69 -17.40 -1.48 0.03
N GLN A 70 -17.98 -1.35 -1.16
CA GLN A 70 -19.41 -1.32 -1.35
C GLN A 70 -19.79 -2.17 -2.56
N LEU A 71 -21.00 -2.72 -2.51
CA LEU A 71 -21.65 -3.35 -3.65
C LEU A 71 -22.59 -2.31 -4.25
N SER A 72 -22.48 -2.08 -5.55
CA SER A 72 -23.50 -1.30 -6.26
C SER A 72 -24.41 -2.30 -6.98
N GLY A 73 -25.74 -2.14 -6.88
CA GLY A 73 -26.74 -2.79 -7.73
C GLY A 73 -26.70 -4.32 -7.91
N ARG A 74 -27.58 -4.85 -8.78
CA ARG A 74 -27.63 -6.30 -9.12
C ARG A 74 -26.63 -6.68 -10.23
N ASP A 75 -26.25 -5.72 -11.06
CA ASP A 75 -25.34 -5.92 -12.21
C ASP A 75 -23.96 -5.28 -12.01
N SER A 76 -23.74 -4.63 -10.88
CA SER A 76 -22.55 -3.81 -10.66
C SER A 76 -21.54 -4.49 -9.74
N GLY A 77 -20.27 -4.29 -10.06
CA GLY A 77 -19.15 -4.95 -9.40
C GLY A 77 -18.89 -4.45 -7.98
N VAL A 78 -17.78 -4.93 -7.41
CA VAL A 78 -17.27 -4.45 -6.13
C VAL A 78 -16.52 -3.14 -6.34
N TYR A 79 -16.77 -2.16 -5.48
CA TYR A 79 -16.02 -0.90 -5.42
C TYR A 79 -15.25 -0.84 -4.12
N TYR A 80 -14.09 -0.19 -4.16
CA TYR A 80 -13.24 0.03 -3.02
C TYR A 80 -12.91 1.51 -2.84
N GLN A 81 -12.64 1.89 -1.60
CA GLN A 81 -12.18 3.22 -1.22
C GLN A 81 -11.12 3.05 -0.13
N VAL A 82 -9.96 3.71 -0.28
CA VAL A 82 -8.97 3.81 0.78
C VAL A 82 -9.58 4.57 1.95
N THR A 83 -9.42 4.03 3.15
CA THR A 83 -9.93 4.64 4.37
C THR A 83 -9.02 5.79 4.82
N ARG A 84 -9.47 6.58 5.79
CA ARG A 84 -8.61 7.59 6.44
C ARG A 84 -7.38 6.95 7.11
N LEU A 85 -7.49 5.71 7.59
CA LEU A 85 -6.38 4.98 8.18
C LEU A 85 -5.38 4.55 7.09
N GLY A 86 -5.87 4.00 5.98
CA GLY A 86 -5.05 3.63 4.82
C GLY A 86 -4.23 4.80 4.28
N GLU A 87 -4.86 5.96 4.06
CA GLU A 87 -4.16 7.17 3.60
C GLU A 87 -3.09 7.66 4.58
N LYS A 88 -3.34 7.56 5.89
CA LYS A 88 -2.34 7.94 6.91
C LYS A 88 -1.16 6.96 6.97
N MET A 89 -1.37 5.69 6.62
CA MET A 89 -0.32 4.68 6.67
C MET A 89 0.58 4.67 5.44
N LEU A 90 0.07 5.01 4.25
CA LEU A 90 0.85 5.00 3.01
C LEU A 90 2.19 5.75 3.10
N PRO A 91 2.27 7.00 3.59
CA PRO A 91 3.54 7.72 3.69
C PRO A 91 4.54 7.05 4.64
N ARG A 92 4.07 6.30 5.64
CA ARG A 92 4.93 5.54 6.55
C ARG A 92 5.47 4.29 5.87
N LEU A 93 4.61 3.56 5.16
CA LEU A 93 4.96 2.37 4.41
C LEU A 93 5.96 2.68 3.29
N GLU A 94 5.74 3.75 2.53
CA GLU A 94 6.65 4.18 1.45
C GLU A 94 8.05 4.51 1.98
N LYS A 95 8.14 5.22 3.11
CA LYS A 95 9.42 5.51 3.77
C LYS A 95 10.12 4.22 4.19
N LEU A 96 9.41 3.31 4.85
CA LEU A 96 9.98 2.06 5.35
C LEU A 96 10.42 1.13 4.21
N ILE A 97 9.65 1.03 3.13
CA ILE A 97 10.00 0.26 1.94
C ILE A 97 11.23 0.86 1.25
N THR A 98 11.29 2.20 1.12
CA THR A 98 12.44 2.88 0.52
C THR A 98 13.70 2.70 1.36
N SER A 99 13.59 2.79 2.69
CA SER A 99 14.70 2.54 3.63
C SER A 99 15.15 1.08 3.64
N ALA A 100 14.24 0.11 3.49
CA ALA A 100 14.58 -1.31 3.41
C ALA A 100 15.23 -1.70 2.08
N SER A 101 14.96 -0.94 1.01
CA SER A 101 15.50 -1.18 -0.34
C SER A 101 16.90 -0.58 -0.55
N ASN A 102 17.38 0.24 0.39
CA ASN A 102 18.68 0.88 0.34
C ASN A 102 19.54 0.40 1.52
N PRO A 103 20.21 -0.76 1.41
CA PRO A 103 21.18 -1.18 2.42
C PRO A 103 22.41 -0.28 2.25
N GLU A 104 22.49 0.84 2.97
CA GLU A 104 23.78 1.50 3.13
C GLU A 104 24.73 0.47 3.77
N SER A 105 25.74 0.12 2.98
CA SER A 105 26.89 -0.70 3.34
C SER A 105 27.47 -0.23 4.67
N PRO A 106 27.84 -1.14 5.60
CA PRO A 106 28.67 -0.76 6.72
C PRO A 106 30.08 -0.52 6.18
N ASP A 107 30.43 0.73 5.89
CA ASP A 107 31.83 1.06 5.65
C ASP A 107 32.55 0.98 6.99
N SER A 108 33.30 -0.09 7.09
CA SER A 108 34.10 -0.53 8.21
C SER A 108 35.33 0.35 8.35
N ASP A 109 35.24 1.42 9.14
CA ASP A 109 36.43 2.12 9.63
C ASP A 109 36.94 1.45 10.92
N LEU A 110 37.41 0.20 10.75
CA LEU A 110 38.28 -0.49 11.69
C LEU A 110 39.45 -1.09 10.92
N THR A 111 40.45 -0.26 10.62
CA THR A 111 41.81 -0.76 10.37
C THR A 111 42.88 0.11 11.04
N TYR A 112 43.15 -0.28 12.28
CA TYR A 112 44.48 -0.59 12.81
C TYR A 112 45.61 0.44 12.63
N ALA A 113 45.99 1.01 13.76
CA ALA A 113 47.32 1.54 14.02
C ALA A 113 48.43 0.63 13.48
N LYS A 114 49.32 1.16 12.65
CA LYS A 114 50.71 0.70 12.59
C LYS A 114 51.65 1.89 12.55
N SER A 115 52.51 1.91 13.56
CA SER A 115 53.68 2.74 13.74
C SER A 115 54.67 2.63 12.58
N ALA A 116 55.27 3.77 12.20
CA ALA A 116 56.69 3.93 11.89
C ALA A 116 57.02 5.43 11.88
#